data_AF-A0A2D6IUV0-F1
#
_entry.id   AF-A0A2D6IUV0-F1
#
_cell.length_a   1.000
_cell.length_b   1.000
_cell.length_c   1.000
_cell.angle_alpha   90.00
_cell.angle_beta   90.00
_cell.angle_gamma   90.00
#
_symmetry.space_group_name_H-M   'P 1'
#
loop_
_entity.id
_entity.type
_entity.pdbx_description
1 polymer ?
#
loop_
_entity_poly.entity_id
_entity_poly.type
_entity_poly.pdbx_seq_one_letter_code
_entity_poly.pdbx_strand_id
1 'polypeptide(L)'
;MTGILKLGTRRSLLAMAQSRGVARMIERINPDVDVQLVGIETRGDRDLATPLASVGGKDFFVAELDKALLNGEVDLTVHSMKDLSLTRPNELVLAAIPVRENPRDIVLFSTDIIKRLKAGAAIRIGTSSPRRVENLEPFLSKALPNFGKEPRISTQAIRGNVDTRIGCLSLGDDDPGKIDGVVLAFAGLIRLWADAEGNAALYPLLAGLRWMVLPLKESPTAPAQGALAIECRENDSKTRDLLASLHCDHTAEQVTAERRVLEEWGGGCQQRFGATCVTVDALGSLLFVRGRREDGSAVSETRWSQSGLDVRAPLWDGTSWRSGAFTSRSVTGDAIPDWLGRPGATFIAHSRALPKVWLPVLHDNADQRIWTSGSKSWFRLARQGVWVEGCAEQFGFDALRSTLGQPVLGLPEFGDWQILSHGHADNTWPKNSVTITYNVTPTESLHSDHEAVRSLREANSAFWTSGSQFDAFREWIPQGCRHACRYGKTFFYLQQQGLAHLTAFPSVTEWREQAEQNK
;
A
#
# COMPACT_ATOMS: atom_id res chain seq x y z
N MET A 1 -38.17 7.43 1.29
CA MET A 1 -38.67 7.61 2.67
C MET A 1 -38.35 9.05 3.05
N THR A 2 -39.35 9.90 3.30
CA THR A 2 -39.10 11.20 3.92
C THR A 2 -38.82 10.98 5.40
N GLY A 3 -37.60 11.25 5.87
CA GLY A 3 -37.30 11.06 7.28
C GLY A 3 -35.89 11.49 7.66
N ILE A 4 -35.78 12.01 8.87
CA ILE A 4 -34.49 12.32 9.51
C ILE A 4 -33.86 11.01 9.98
N LEU A 5 -32.59 10.80 9.63
CA LEU A 5 -31.77 9.67 10.08
C LEU A 5 -30.62 10.20 10.94
N LYS A 6 -30.56 9.79 12.21
CA LYS A 6 -29.56 10.30 13.17
C LYS A 6 -28.29 9.46 13.14
N LEU A 7 -27.18 10.05 12.72
CA LEU A 7 -25.87 9.40 12.67
C LEU A 7 -25.03 9.82 13.88
N GLY A 8 -24.80 8.89 14.81
CA GLY A 8 -23.93 9.09 15.97
C GLY A 8 -22.45 9.01 15.62
N THR A 9 -21.66 9.98 16.05
CA THR A 9 -20.23 10.03 15.75
C THR A 9 -19.40 10.68 16.85
N ARG A 10 -18.12 10.35 16.91
CA ARG A 10 -17.16 11.07 17.76
C ARG A 10 -16.94 12.49 17.28
N ARG A 11 -16.61 13.39 18.21
CA ARG A 11 -16.34 14.81 17.90
C ARG A 11 -14.96 15.08 17.30
N SER A 12 -14.08 14.10 17.23
CA SER A 12 -12.77 14.27 16.57
C SER A 12 -12.95 14.62 15.09
N LEU A 13 -12.06 15.46 14.56
CA LEU A 13 -12.13 15.96 13.19
C LEU A 13 -12.24 14.84 12.14
N LEU A 14 -11.47 13.76 12.31
CA LEU A 14 -11.52 12.61 11.39
C LEU A 14 -12.83 11.83 11.50
N ALA A 15 -13.39 11.66 12.70
CA ALA A 15 -14.66 10.95 12.87
C ALA A 15 -15.83 11.74 12.26
N MET A 16 -15.85 13.06 12.45
CA MET A 16 -16.79 13.96 11.79
C MET A 16 -16.66 13.88 10.26
N ALA A 17 -15.44 13.96 9.72
CA ALA A 17 -15.18 13.84 8.28
C ALA A 17 -15.67 12.49 7.72
N GLN A 18 -15.40 11.38 8.42
CA GLN A 18 -15.89 10.05 8.07
C GLN A 18 -17.42 9.99 8.03
N SER A 19 -18.06 10.58 9.04
CA SER A 19 -19.51 10.55 9.21
C SER A 19 -20.23 11.42 8.19
N ARG A 20 -19.70 12.60 7.88
CA ARG A 20 -20.17 13.43 6.76
C ARG A 20 -19.98 12.72 5.42
N GLY A 21 -18.87 11.99 5.26
CA GLY A 21 -18.62 11.15 4.10
C GLY A 21 -19.71 10.10 3.91
N VAL A 22 -20.06 9.36 4.96
CA VAL A 22 -21.14 8.37 4.94
C VAL A 22 -22.52 9.01 4.74
N ALA A 23 -22.80 10.14 5.41
CA ALA A 23 -24.03 10.90 5.22
C ALA A 23 -24.27 11.26 3.75
N ARG A 24 -23.25 11.82 3.08
CA ARG A 24 -23.30 12.12 1.65
C ARG A 24 -23.54 10.88 0.77
N MET A 25 -23.01 9.71 1.16
CA MET A 25 -23.28 8.46 0.44
C MET A 25 -24.75 8.04 0.60
N ILE A 26 -25.29 8.13 1.81
CA ILE A 26 -26.70 7.82 2.11
C ILE A 26 -27.63 8.74 1.32
N GLU A 27 -27.43 10.05 1.41
CA GLU A 27 -28.25 11.08 0.76
C GLU A 27 -28.21 10.98 -0.76
N ARG A 28 -27.05 10.59 -1.33
CA ARG A 28 -26.92 10.39 -2.77
C ARG A 28 -27.75 9.20 -3.28
N ILE A 29 -27.84 8.13 -2.50
CA ILE A 29 -28.61 6.93 -2.86
C ILE A 29 -30.10 7.12 -2.52
N ASN A 30 -30.38 7.86 -1.44
CA ASN A 30 -31.73 8.11 -0.93
C ASN A 30 -31.97 9.63 -0.77
N PRO A 31 -32.33 10.35 -1.85
CA PRO A 31 -32.44 11.82 -1.82
C PRO A 31 -33.49 12.38 -0.85
N ASP A 32 -34.46 11.57 -0.41
CA ASP A 32 -35.51 11.97 0.54
C ASP A 32 -35.09 11.85 2.01
N VAL A 33 -33.89 11.32 2.29
CA VAL A 33 -33.37 11.10 3.63
C VAL A 33 -32.47 12.25 4.03
N ASP A 34 -32.75 12.87 5.18
CA ASP A 34 -31.92 13.91 5.78
C ASP A 34 -31.06 13.29 6.88
N VAL A 35 -29.73 13.31 6.74
CA VAL A 35 -28.82 12.69 7.72
C VAL A 35 -28.32 13.72 8.73
N GLN A 36 -28.73 13.59 9.98
CA GLN A 36 -28.31 14.48 11.06
C GLN A 36 -27.19 13.87 11.89
N LEU A 37 -26.04 14.54 11.91
CA LEU A 37 -24.89 14.11 12.72
C LEU A 37 -25.08 14.48 14.19
N VAL A 38 -24.93 13.49 15.07
CA VAL A 38 -25.01 13.65 16.53
C VAL A 38 -23.62 13.39 17.12
N GLY A 39 -22.95 14.47 17.53
CA GLY A 39 -21.60 14.42 18.09
C GLY A 39 -21.58 13.96 19.56
N ILE A 40 -21.06 12.76 19.80
CA ILE A 40 -20.96 12.08 21.09
C ILE A 40 -19.53 12.17 21.61
N GLU A 41 -19.38 12.50 22.89
CA GLU A 41 -18.09 12.65 23.55
C GLU A 41 -17.67 11.34 24.24
N THR A 42 -16.59 10.71 23.76
CA THR A 42 -16.12 9.42 24.27
C THR A 42 -15.07 9.58 25.36
N ARG A 43 -14.90 8.57 26.21
CA ARG A 43 -13.80 8.54 27.19
C ARG A 43 -12.43 8.69 26.52
N GLY A 44 -12.24 8.10 25.34
CA GLY A 44 -10.99 8.21 24.60
C GLY A 44 -10.69 9.57 23.99
N ASP A 45 -11.67 10.46 23.90
CA ASP A 45 -11.44 11.87 23.55
C ASP A 45 -10.99 12.70 24.77
N ARG A 46 -11.34 12.25 25.99
CA ARG A 46 -11.01 12.93 27.26
C ARG A 46 -9.68 12.52 27.86
N ASP A 47 -9.28 11.25 27.73
CA ASP A 47 -8.05 10.72 28.33
C ASP A 47 -6.90 10.62 27.31
N LEU A 48 -6.07 11.67 27.26
CA LEU A 48 -4.85 11.73 26.45
C LEU A 48 -3.58 11.30 27.21
N ALA A 49 -3.66 11.11 28.53
CA ALA A 49 -2.52 10.87 29.41
C ALA A 49 -2.19 9.37 29.54
N THR A 50 -3.20 8.50 29.47
CA THR A 50 -3.00 7.05 29.61
C THR A 50 -2.37 6.44 28.33
N PRO A 51 -1.25 5.70 28.42
CA PRO A 51 -0.70 4.99 27.27
C PRO A 51 -1.72 3.98 26.71
N LEU A 52 -1.91 3.88 25.38
CA LEU A 52 -2.83 2.90 24.76
C LEU A 52 -2.55 1.48 25.25
N ALA A 53 -1.26 1.15 25.43
CA ALA A 53 -0.82 -0.15 25.93
C ALA A 53 -1.30 -0.45 27.35
N SER A 54 -1.70 0.58 28.09
CA SER A 54 -2.19 0.54 29.46
C SER A 54 -3.71 0.79 29.55
N VAL A 55 -4.36 1.18 28.46
CA VAL A 55 -5.83 1.30 28.39
C VAL A 55 -6.41 -0.10 28.28
N GLY A 56 -6.88 -0.64 29.40
CA GLY A 56 -7.67 -1.87 29.43
C GLY A 56 -9.13 -1.62 29.06
N GLY A 57 -9.68 -2.47 28.19
CA GLY A 57 -11.10 -2.46 27.81
C GLY A 57 -11.27 -2.53 26.30
N LYS A 58 -12.12 -3.46 25.82
CA LYS A 58 -12.32 -3.73 24.39
C LYS A 58 -12.96 -2.54 23.63
N ASP A 59 -13.60 -1.58 24.32
CA ASP A 59 -14.49 -0.60 23.66
C ASP A 59 -14.19 0.87 24.02
N PHE A 60 -12.93 1.23 24.28
CA PHE A 60 -12.52 2.56 24.79
C PHE A 60 -12.97 3.77 23.93
N PHE A 61 -13.20 3.58 22.63
CA PHE A 61 -13.67 4.62 21.71
C PHE A 61 -15.10 4.42 21.21
N VAL A 62 -15.76 3.33 21.60
CA VAL A 62 -16.99 2.83 20.95
C VAL A 62 -18.14 2.70 21.95
N ALA A 63 -17.85 2.49 23.24
CA ALA A 63 -18.88 2.23 24.25
C ALA A 63 -19.98 3.30 24.36
N GLU A 64 -19.64 4.59 24.24
CA GLU A 64 -20.66 5.65 24.29
C GLU A 64 -21.51 5.71 23.01
N LEU A 65 -20.95 5.34 21.86
CA LEU A 65 -21.69 5.23 20.60
C LEU A 65 -22.66 4.03 20.64
N ASP A 66 -22.21 2.91 21.20
CA ASP A 66 -23.05 1.71 21.39
C ASP A 66 -24.24 2.00 22.28
N LYS A 67 -24.00 2.69 23.40
CA LYS A 67 -25.07 3.09 24.32
C LYS A 67 -26.08 4.00 23.62
N ALA A 68 -25.63 4.97 22.83
CA ALA A 68 -26.52 5.85 22.09
C ALA A 68 -27.37 5.09 21.06
N LEU A 69 -26.81 4.09 20.38
CA LEU A 69 -27.55 3.20 19.48
C LEU A 69 -28.61 2.38 20.21
N LEU A 70 -28.22 1.72 21.31
CA LEU A 70 -29.09 0.86 22.10
C LEU A 70 -30.24 1.65 22.74
N ASN A 71 -29.98 2.89 23.15
CA ASN A 71 -30.99 3.79 23.72
C ASN A 71 -31.91 4.43 22.68
N GLY A 72 -31.66 4.26 21.38
CA GLY A 72 -32.42 4.94 20.33
C GLY A 72 -32.15 6.44 20.20
N GLU A 73 -31.04 6.93 20.77
CA GLU A 73 -30.64 8.34 20.67
C GLU A 73 -30.16 8.67 19.25
N VAL A 74 -29.54 7.68 18.60
CA VAL A 74 -29.09 7.70 17.20
C VAL A 74 -29.52 6.43 16.49
N ASP A 75 -29.61 6.45 15.17
CA ASP A 75 -30.08 5.33 14.33
C ASP A 75 -28.94 4.46 13.80
N LEU A 76 -27.80 5.09 13.51
CA LEU A 76 -26.59 4.43 13.06
C LEU A 76 -25.34 5.09 13.65
N THR A 77 -24.22 4.38 13.63
CA THR A 77 -22.90 4.93 13.94
C THR A 77 -21.88 4.53 12.89
N VAL A 78 -20.81 5.32 12.75
CA VAL A 78 -19.72 5.07 11.79
C VAL A 78 -18.40 4.96 12.54
N HIS A 79 -17.71 3.84 12.31
CA HIS A 79 -16.42 3.55 12.95
C HIS A 79 -15.34 3.29 11.91
N SER A 80 -14.09 3.56 12.27
CA SER A 80 -12.96 2.95 11.58
C SER A 80 -12.90 1.47 11.96
N MET A 81 -13.04 0.56 10.99
CA MET A 81 -13.21 -0.87 11.27
C MET A 81 -12.04 -1.49 12.06
N LYS A 82 -10.82 -0.97 11.89
CA LYS A 82 -9.63 -1.39 12.65
C LYS A 82 -9.71 -1.12 14.16
N ASP A 83 -10.56 -0.18 14.57
CA ASP A 83 -10.76 0.21 15.96
C ASP A 83 -11.97 -0.52 16.58
N LEU A 84 -12.70 -1.31 15.78
CA LEU A 84 -13.89 -2.05 16.19
C LEU A 84 -13.54 -3.45 16.69
N SER A 85 -13.99 -3.77 17.90
CA SER A 85 -13.84 -5.08 18.55
C SER A 85 -14.27 -6.24 17.67
N LEU A 86 -13.62 -7.40 17.83
CA LEU A 86 -14.05 -8.67 17.22
C LEU A 86 -15.41 -9.14 17.76
N THR A 87 -15.66 -8.89 19.05
CA THR A 87 -16.93 -9.19 19.72
C THR A 87 -17.75 -7.91 19.83
N ARG A 88 -19.01 -7.96 19.42
CA ARG A 88 -19.98 -6.84 19.50
C ARG A 88 -21.25 -7.30 20.24
N PRO A 89 -22.03 -6.38 20.84
CA PRO A 89 -23.33 -6.73 21.42
C PRO A 89 -24.25 -7.35 20.38
N ASN A 90 -25.04 -8.37 20.74
CA ASN A 90 -25.94 -9.08 19.81
C ASN A 90 -27.11 -8.19 19.33
N GLU A 91 -27.40 -7.12 20.07
CA GLU A 91 -28.43 -6.13 19.77
C GLU A 91 -27.97 -5.12 18.69
N LEU A 92 -26.68 -5.10 18.35
CA LEU A 92 -26.11 -4.28 17.30
C LEU A 92 -25.65 -5.16 16.14
N VAL A 93 -25.79 -4.64 14.93
CA VAL A 93 -25.37 -5.33 13.71
C VAL A 93 -24.52 -4.43 12.85
N LEU A 94 -23.51 -5.04 12.23
CA LEU A 94 -22.75 -4.42 11.16
C LEU A 94 -23.61 -4.35 9.89
N ALA A 95 -24.34 -3.25 9.73
CA ALA A 95 -25.30 -3.06 8.65
C ALA A 95 -24.62 -2.91 7.29
N ALA A 96 -23.47 -2.22 7.24
CA ALA A 96 -22.74 -2.02 5.99
C ALA A 96 -21.23 -1.84 6.19
N ILE A 97 -20.48 -2.31 5.20
CA ILE A 97 -19.04 -2.03 5.03
C ILE A 97 -18.87 -1.34 3.67
N PRO A 98 -18.73 -0.01 3.62
CA PRO A 98 -18.50 0.71 2.38
C PRO A 98 -17.20 0.32 1.68
N VAL A 99 -17.06 0.73 0.42
CA VAL A 99 -15.81 0.57 -0.35
C VAL A 99 -14.62 1.07 0.47
N ARG A 100 -13.62 0.21 0.61
CA ARG A 100 -12.40 0.50 1.38
C ARG A 100 -11.62 1.66 0.77
N GLU A 101 -11.15 2.56 1.63
CA GLU A 101 -10.15 3.55 1.24
C GLU A 101 -8.74 2.94 1.25
N ASN A 102 -7.76 3.61 0.62
CA ASN A 102 -6.37 3.14 0.56
C ASN A 102 -5.83 2.73 1.95
N PRO A 103 -5.52 1.44 2.16
CA PRO A 103 -5.22 0.94 3.49
C PRO A 103 -3.82 1.34 3.97
N ARG A 104 -2.91 1.75 3.06
CA ARG A 104 -1.49 1.94 3.34
C ARG A 104 -1.22 2.91 4.50
N ASP A 105 -0.08 2.71 5.15
CA ASP A 105 0.50 3.74 6.00
C ASP A 105 1.24 4.78 5.14
N ILE A 106 1.27 6.01 5.61
CA ILE A 106 2.06 7.11 5.04
C ILE A 106 2.92 7.70 6.15
N VAL A 107 4.20 7.96 5.87
CA VAL A 107 5.10 8.69 6.77
C VAL A 107 5.27 10.09 6.23
N LEU A 108 4.95 11.10 7.03
CA LEU A 108 5.24 12.51 6.76
C LEU A 108 6.52 12.88 7.50
N PHE A 109 7.43 13.58 6.84
CA PHE A 109 8.72 13.98 7.39
C PHE A 109 8.83 15.49 7.48
N SER A 110 9.56 15.97 8.50
CA SER A 110 9.84 17.39 8.67
C SER A 110 10.56 17.98 7.45
N THR A 111 10.40 19.28 7.24
CA THR A 111 10.98 20.00 6.09
C THR A 111 12.51 19.92 6.03
N ASP A 112 13.17 19.72 7.18
CA ASP A 112 14.62 19.62 7.32
C ASP A 112 15.17 18.17 7.26
N ILE A 113 14.33 17.18 6.95
CA ILE A 113 14.72 15.75 7.00
C ILE A 113 15.96 15.41 6.15
N ILE A 114 16.11 15.99 4.96
CA ILE A 114 17.28 15.74 4.11
C ILE A 114 18.56 16.26 4.77
N LYS A 115 18.51 17.43 5.41
CA LYS A 115 19.64 17.99 6.16
C LYS A 115 20.04 17.07 7.31
N ARG A 116 19.06 16.52 8.04
CA ARG A 116 19.29 15.55 9.14
C ARG A 116 19.93 14.26 8.64
N LEU A 117 19.43 13.70 7.54
CA LEU A 117 19.99 12.50 6.91
C LEU A 117 21.45 12.72 6.47
N LYS A 118 21.75 13.84 5.82
CA LYS A 118 23.13 14.20 5.43
C LYS A 118 24.06 14.38 6.63
N ALA A 119 23.55 14.90 7.75
CA ALA A 119 24.30 15.01 8.99
C ALA A 119 24.49 13.67 9.73
N GLY A 120 23.84 12.59 9.29
CA GLY A 120 23.86 11.29 9.97
C GLY A 120 23.13 11.32 11.33
N ALA A 121 22.19 12.25 11.51
CA ALA A 121 21.35 12.33 12.70
C ALA A 121 20.46 11.08 12.81
N ALA A 122 20.09 10.71 14.03
CA ALA A 122 19.04 9.73 14.24
C ALA A 122 17.69 10.37 13.88
N ILE A 123 16.85 9.62 13.16
CA ILE A 123 15.52 10.05 12.71
C ILE A 123 14.47 9.47 13.66
N ARG A 124 13.81 10.35 14.41
CA ARG A 124 12.74 9.99 15.36
C ARG A 124 11.39 9.97 14.66
N ILE A 125 10.74 8.82 14.63
CA ILE A 125 9.42 8.62 14.02
C ILE A 125 8.34 8.51 15.10
N GLY A 126 7.37 9.42 15.06
CA GLY A 126 6.24 9.45 15.97
C GLY A 126 5.22 8.34 15.70
N THR A 127 5.06 7.40 16.63
CA THR A 127 4.01 6.36 16.62
C THR A 127 3.81 5.73 17.98
N SER A 128 2.56 5.39 18.31
CA SER A 128 2.23 4.54 19.47
C SER A 128 1.65 3.17 19.07
N SER A 129 1.74 2.78 17.80
CA SER A 129 1.29 1.47 17.33
C SER A 129 2.45 0.46 17.41
N PRO A 130 2.31 -0.65 18.18
CA PRO A 130 3.36 -1.67 18.28
C PRO A 130 3.71 -2.29 16.92
N ARG A 131 2.70 -2.59 16.08
CA ARG A 131 2.90 -3.01 14.67
C ARG A 131 3.81 -2.07 13.89
N ARG A 132 3.57 -0.76 13.99
CA ARG A 132 4.38 0.23 13.25
C ARG A 132 5.79 0.29 13.81
N VAL A 133 5.97 0.20 15.12
CA VAL A 133 7.30 0.12 15.73
C VAL A 133 8.09 -1.07 15.18
N GLU A 134 7.48 -2.26 15.11
CA GLU A 134 8.12 -3.47 14.60
C GLU A 134 8.52 -3.35 13.11
N ASN A 135 7.67 -2.75 12.28
CA ASN A 135 7.86 -2.74 10.83
C ASN A 135 8.64 -1.52 10.30
N LEU A 136 8.59 -0.37 10.98
CA LEU A 136 9.11 0.89 10.42
C LEU A 136 10.63 0.99 10.43
N GLU A 137 11.29 0.63 11.53
CA GLU A 137 12.75 0.74 11.61
C GLU A 137 13.44 -0.12 10.52
N PRO A 138 13.12 -1.44 10.36
CA PRO A 138 13.73 -2.28 9.33
C PRO A 138 13.41 -1.85 7.89
N PHE A 139 12.30 -1.13 7.70
CA PHE A 139 11.90 -0.60 6.39
C PHE A 139 12.60 0.73 6.10
N LEU A 140 12.47 1.72 6.98
CA LEU A 140 12.97 3.08 6.79
C LEU A 140 14.50 3.13 6.74
N SER A 141 15.22 2.26 7.46
CA SER A 141 16.69 2.17 7.35
C SER A 141 17.15 1.84 5.92
N LYS A 142 16.31 1.13 5.15
CA LYS A 142 16.55 0.75 3.75
C LYS A 142 15.89 1.69 2.75
N ALA A 143 14.79 2.33 3.13
CA ALA A 143 13.94 3.13 2.25
C ALA A 143 14.36 4.61 2.19
N LEU A 144 14.96 5.15 3.26
CA LEU A 144 15.45 6.53 3.29
C LEU A 144 16.80 6.65 2.55
N PRO A 145 17.07 7.82 1.93
CA PRO A 145 18.35 8.11 1.29
C PRO A 145 19.56 7.87 2.20
N ASN A 146 20.58 7.20 1.66
CA ASN A 146 21.87 7.02 2.28
C ASN A 146 22.89 8.00 1.70
N PHE A 147 23.43 8.87 2.56
CA PHE A 147 24.46 9.85 2.20
C PHE A 147 25.83 9.48 2.81
N GLY A 148 26.20 8.20 2.72
CA GLY A 148 27.45 7.64 3.26
C GLY A 148 27.30 6.94 4.61
N LYS A 149 26.12 7.01 5.24
CA LYS A 149 25.76 6.28 6.46
C LYS A 149 24.33 5.78 6.35
N GLU A 150 24.08 4.56 6.83
CA GLU A 150 22.71 4.04 6.91
C GLU A 150 21.89 4.90 7.89
N PRO A 151 20.67 5.31 7.51
CA PRO A 151 19.79 6.07 8.40
C PRO A 151 19.49 5.30 9.70
N ARG A 152 19.75 5.95 10.84
CA ARG A 152 19.38 5.41 12.16
C ARG A 152 17.97 5.83 12.49
N ILE A 153 17.07 4.87 12.68
CA ILE A 153 15.66 5.11 12.95
C ILE A 153 15.39 4.80 14.42
N SER A 154 14.61 5.65 15.08
CA SER A 154 14.00 5.33 16.37
C SER A 154 12.54 5.73 16.36
N THR A 155 11.74 5.16 17.26
CA THR A 155 10.33 5.51 17.39
C THR A 155 10.05 6.22 18.71
N GLN A 156 9.21 7.24 18.67
CA GLN A 156 8.74 7.97 19.84
C GLN A 156 7.22 7.84 19.95
N ALA A 157 6.73 7.50 21.15
CA ALA A 157 5.30 7.44 21.40
C ALA A 157 4.67 8.84 21.28
N ILE A 158 3.57 8.94 20.54
CA ILE A 158 2.80 10.19 20.37
C ILE A 158 1.30 9.93 20.48
N ARG A 159 0.56 10.93 20.96
CA ARG A 159 -0.89 10.90 21.18
C ARG A 159 -1.56 12.05 20.43
N GLY A 160 -2.89 12.11 20.53
CA GLY A 160 -3.70 13.15 19.90
C GLY A 160 -4.27 12.75 18.55
N ASN A 161 -5.00 13.69 17.94
CA ASN A 161 -5.63 13.55 16.63
C ASN A 161 -4.59 13.67 15.51
N VAL A 162 -5.04 13.47 14.26
CA VAL A 162 -4.16 13.46 13.09
C VAL A 162 -3.42 14.79 12.94
N ASP A 163 -4.15 15.90 12.97
CA ASP A 163 -3.65 17.28 12.90
C ASP A 163 -2.62 17.57 13.99
N THR A 164 -2.93 17.23 15.25
CA THR A 164 -2.05 17.48 16.39
C THR A 164 -0.73 16.72 16.25
N ARG A 165 -0.78 15.47 15.77
CA ARG A 165 0.40 14.64 15.53
C ARG A 165 1.27 15.17 14.38
N ILE A 166 0.67 15.76 13.34
CA ILE A 166 1.43 16.41 12.25
C ILE A 166 2.09 17.68 12.79
N GLY A 167 1.41 18.44 13.66
CA GLY A 167 1.96 19.62 14.33
C GLY A 167 3.27 19.36 15.07
N CYS A 168 3.46 18.14 15.61
CA CYS A 168 4.72 17.74 16.28
C CYS A 168 5.97 17.86 15.39
N LEU A 169 5.83 17.81 14.05
CA LEU A 169 6.96 17.99 13.12
C LEU A 169 7.53 19.40 13.15
N SER A 170 6.71 20.39 13.51
CA SER A 170 7.07 21.82 13.55
C SER A 170 7.63 22.26 14.89
N LEU A 171 7.67 21.37 15.89
CA LEU A 171 8.28 21.68 17.19
C LEU A 171 9.79 21.95 17.03
N GLY A 172 10.34 22.76 17.94
CA GLY A 172 11.77 23.06 18.02
C GLY A 172 12.57 21.88 18.53
N ASP A 173 13.90 21.88 18.29
CA ASP A 173 14.76 20.76 18.68
C ASP A 173 14.83 20.51 20.19
N ASP A 174 14.61 21.56 21.00
CA ASP A 174 14.60 21.49 22.47
C ASP A 174 13.27 20.96 23.04
N ASP A 175 12.24 20.79 22.21
CA ASP A 175 10.94 20.30 22.66
C ASP A 175 10.97 18.77 22.86
N PRO A 176 10.53 18.23 24.01
CA PRO A 176 10.51 16.79 24.25
C PRO A 176 9.58 16.03 23.29
N GLY A 177 8.58 16.69 22.72
CA GLY A 177 7.67 16.18 21.70
C GLY A 177 8.24 16.21 20.28
N LYS A 178 9.45 16.73 20.07
CA LYS A 178 10.07 16.82 18.75
C LYS A 178 10.22 15.44 18.10
N ILE A 179 9.73 15.35 16.87
CA ILE A 179 9.91 14.22 15.96
C ILE A 179 10.36 14.70 14.58
N ASP A 180 11.01 13.83 13.83
CA ASP A 180 11.52 14.09 12.47
C ASP A 180 10.60 13.48 11.39
N GLY A 181 9.73 12.55 11.79
CA GLY A 181 8.65 12.03 10.96
C GLY A 181 7.49 11.51 11.78
N VAL A 182 6.31 11.40 11.18
CA VAL A 182 5.11 10.84 11.79
C VAL A 182 4.43 9.88 10.83
N VAL A 183 4.04 8.71 11.35
CA VAL A 183 3.35 7.69 10.55
C VAL A 183 1.84 7.72 10.82
N LEU A 184 1.06 7.76 9.75
CA LEU A 184 -0.39 7.89 9.78
C LEU A 184 -1.04 6.87 8.84
N ALA A 185 -2.32 6.59 9.05
CA ALA A 185 -3.07 5.79 8.09
C ALA A 185 -3.43 6.70 6.91
N PHE A 186 -3.11 6.28 5.69
CA PHE A 186 -3.28 7.13 4.52
C PHE A 186 -4.76 7.48 4.27
N ALA A 187 -5.66 6.51 4.47
CA ALA A 187 -7.10 6.74 4.49
C ALA A 187 -7.56 7.88 5.41
N GLY A 188 -6.88 8.09 6.54
CA GLY A 188 -7.20 9.20 7.44
C GLY A 188 -6.92 10.57 6.82
N LEU A 189 -5.78 10.70 6.12
CA LEU A 189 -5.43 11.93 5.41
C LEU A 189 -6.36 12.17 4.23
N ILE A 190 -6.68 11.13 3.44
CA ILE A 190 -7.58 11.24 2.29
C ILE A 190 -8.95 11.77 2.72
N ARG A 191 -9.51 11.20 3.80
CA ARG A 191 -10.83 11.59 4.31
C ARG A 191 -10.85 13.01 4.87
N LEU A 192 -9.82 13.41 5.61
CA LEU A 192 -9.70 14.78 6.08
C LEU A 192 -9.56 15.75 4.91
N TRP A 193 -8.75 15.42 3.91
CA TRP A 193 -8.56 16.26 2.74
C TRP A 193 -9.85 16.44 1.92
N ALA A 194 -10.69 15.41 1.84
CA ALA A 194 -11.97 15.43 1.13
C ALA A 194 -13.11 16.12 1.92
N ASP A 195 -12.91 16.41 3.20
CA ASP A 195 -13.85 17.14 4.04
C ASP A 195 -13.44 18.61 4.15
N ALA A 196 -14.38 19.55 4.08
CA ALA A 196 -14.06 20.97 4.05
C ALA A 196 -13.32 21.45 5.33
N GLU A 197 -13.82 21.06 6.50
CA GLU A 197 -13.18 21.40 7.78
C GLU A 197 -11.87 20.63 7.97
N GLY A 198 -11.86 19.35 7.60
CA GLY A 198 -10.65 18.51 7.60
C GLY A 198 -9.53 19.11 6.74
N ASN A 199 -9.86 19.58 5.54
CA ASN A 199 -8.93 20.17 4.60
C ASN A 199 -8.36 21.48 5.13
N ALA A 200 -9.21 22.36 5.65
CA ALA A 200 -8.80 23.64 6.22
C ALA A 200 -7.79 23.47 7.37
N ALA A 201 -7.96 22.44 8.20
CA ALA A 201 -7.02 22.13 9.27
C ALA A 201 -5.74 21.45 8.77
N LEU A 202 -5.84 20.57 7.78
CA LEU A 202 -4.73 19.74 7.30
C LEU A 202 -3.80 20.48 6.33
N TYR A 203 -4.35 21.28 5.41
CA TYR A 203 -3.60 21.90 4.32
C TYR A 203 -2.38 22.70 4.79
N PRO A 204 -2.48 23.60 5.80
CA PRO A 204 -1.32 24.36 6.28
C PRO A 204 -0.24 23.48 6.90
N LEU A 205 -0.64 22.36 7.53
CA LEU A 205 0.27 21.45 8.23
C LEU A 205 1.10 20.59 7.27
N LEU A 206 0.64 20.39 6.03
CA LEU A 206 1.34 19.58 5.02
C LEU A 206 2.36 20.38 4.19
N ALA A 207 2.35 21.71 4.29
CA ALA A 207 3.17 22.57 3.45
C ALA A 207 4.67 22.28 3.60
N GLY A 208 5.33 21.97 2.47
CA GLY A 208 6.77 21.68 2.40
C GLY A 208 7.21 20.35 3.03
N LEU A 209 6.29 19.58 3.62
CA LEU A 209 6.61 18.26 4.16
C LEU A 209 6.93 17.29 3.03
N ARG A 210 7.85 16.37 3.30
CA ARG A 210 8.09 15.21 2.43
C ARG A 210 7.31 14.03 2.95
N TRP A 211 7.02 13.07 2.08
CA TRP A 211 6.31 11.87 2.50
C TRP A 211 6.74 10.61 1.77
N MET A 212 6.40 9.47 2.37
CA MET A 212 6.54 8.14 1.78
C MET A 212 5.27 7.34 2.02
N VAL A 213 4.66 6.80 0.96
CA VAL A 213 3.56 5.83 1.02
C VAL A 213 4.16 4.43 1.10
N LEU A 214 3.87 3.73 2.20
CA LEU A 214 4.51 2.47 2.51
C LEU A 214 3.88 1.32 1.71
N PRO A 215 4.69 0.42 1.13
CA PRO A 215 4.16 -0.75 0.43
C PRO A 215 3.63 -1.76 1.45
N LEU A 216 2.44 -2.31 1.17
CA LEU A 216 1.75 -3.27 2.01
C LEU A 216 2.58 -4.53 2.27
N LYS A 217 3.42 -4.97 1.32
CA LYS A 217 4.31 -6.12 1.53
C LYS A 217 5.40 -5.88 2.59
N GLU A 218 5.92 -4.66 2.71
CA GLU A 218 6.99 -4.34 3.66
C GLU A 218 6.45 -3.82 4.99
N SER A 219 5.29 -3.16 4.96
CA SER A 219 4.59 -2.68 6.15
C SER A 219 3.08 -2.91 6.01
N PRO A 220 2.62 -4.16 6.20
CA PRO A 220 1.20 -4.46 6.26
C PRO A 220 0.53 -3.64 7.38
N THR A 221 -0.74 -3.32 7.15
CA THR A 221 -1.52 -2.39 7.94
C THR A 221 -2.13 -3.09 9.15
N ALA A 222 -2.77 -2.32 10.04
CA ALA A 222 -3.67 -2.96 10.99
C ALA A 222 -4.79 -3.67 10.21
N PRO A 223 -5.27 -4.84 10.68
CA PRO A 223 -6.47 -5.47 10.13
C PRO A 223 -7.60 -4.45 10.00
N ALA A 224 -8.25 -4.46 8.85
CA ALA A 224 -9.32 -3.58 8.42
C ALA A 224 -8.98 -2.08 8.32
N GLN A 225 -7.70 -1.69 8.32
CA GLN A 225 -7.33 -0.28 8.12
C GLN A 225 -7.86 0.24 6.77
N GLY A 226 -8.47 1.42 6.77
CA GLY A 226 -9.09 2.00 5.58
C GLY A 226 -10.54 1.60 5.34
N ALA A 227 -11.03 0.53 5.97
CA ALA A 227 -12.47 0.21 5.95
C ALA A 227 -13.23 1.02 7.00
N LEU A 228 -14.48 1.37 6.70
CA LEU A 228 -15.45 1.87 7.69
C LEU A 228 -16.43 0.75 8.04
N ALA A 229 -16.92 0.79 9.27
CA ALA A 229 -17.99 -0.06 9.76
C ALA A 229 -19.20 0.83 10.06
N ILE A 230 -20.36 0.50 9.50
CA ILE A 230 -21.61 1.17 9.80
C ILE A 230 -22.46 0.21 10.63
N GLU A 231 -22.75 0.58 11.87
CA GLU A 231 -23.54 -0.23 12.79
C GLU A 231 -24.90 0.43 13.07
N CYS A 232 -25.92 -0.40 13.22
CA CYS A 232 -27.25 -0.01 13.70
C CYS A 232 -27.82 -1.08 14.64
N ARG A 233 -29.04 -0.89 15.15
CA ARG A 233 -29.72 -1.91 15.94
C ARG A 233 -30.15 -3.09 15.08
N GLU A 234 -30.04 -4.30 15.62
CA GLU A 234 -30.45 -5.54 14.94
C GLU A 234 -31.94 -5.53 14.58
N ASN A 235 -32.79 -4.98 15.45
CA ASN A 235 -34.24 -4.93 15.26
C ASN A 235 -34.73 -3.75 14.39
N ASP A 236 -33.84 -2.90 13.88
CA ASP A 236 -34.19 -1.76 13.03
C ASP A 236 -34.05 -2.14 11.54
N SER A 237 -35.00 -2.93 11.04
CA SER A 237 -35.02 -3.40 9.65
C SER A 237 -35.01 -2.24 8.65
N LYS A 238 -35.71 -1.14 8.96
CA LYS A 238 -35.80 0.05 8.11
C LYS A 238 -34.41 0.68 7.88
N THR A 239 -33.64 0.88 8.94
CA THR A 239 -32.28 1.41 8.84
C THR A 239 -31.34 0.42 8.14
N ARG A 240 -31.47 -0.89 8.43
CA ARG A 240 -30.68 -1.93 7.76
C ARG A 240 -30.91 -1.96 6.25
N ASP A 241 -32.17 -1.93 5.81
CA ASP A 241 -32.53 -1.97 4.39
C ASP A 241 -31.99 -0.74 3.65
N LEU A 242 -32.05 0.43 4.29
CA LEU A 242 -31.48 1.67 3.75
C LEU A 242 -29.96 1.56 3.58
N LEU A 243 -29.26 1.00 4.57
CA LEU A 243 -27.80 0.89 4.59
C LEU A 243 -27.24 -0.25 3.73
N ALA A 244 -28.04 -1.27 3.42
CA ALA A 244 -27.61 -2.43 2.63
C ALA A 244 -26.97 -2.03 1.29
N SER A 245 -27.47 -0.97 0.66
CA SER A 245 -26.94 -0.41 -0.60
C SER A 245 -25.51 0.14 -0.52
N LEU A 246 -25.01 0.43 0.68
CA LEU A 246 -23.63 0.88 0.92
C LEU A 246 -22.67 -0.28 1.11
N HIS A 247 -23.15 -1.52 1.32
CA HIS A 247 -22.30 -2.66 1.58
C HIS A 247 -21.50 -3.05 0.33
N CYS A 248 -20.20 -3.31 0.51
CA CYS A 248 -19.30 -3.76 -0.52
C CYS A 248 -18.76 -5.15 -0.15
N ASP A 249 -19.30 -6.19 -0.78
CA ASP A 249 -18.89 -7.59 -0.53
C ASP A 249 -17.39 -7.79 -0.68
N HIS A 250 -16.79 -7.15 -1.69
CA HIS A 250 -15.36 -7.19 -1.93
C HIS A 250 -14.54 -6.65 -0.74
N THR A 251 -14.99 -5.54 -0.14
CA THR A 251 -14.33 -4.99 1.06
C THR A 251 -14.56 -5.90 2.25
N ALA A 252 -15.77 -6.46 2.40
CA ALA A 252 -16.12 -7.38 3.47
C ALA A 252 -15.26 -8.66 3.43
N GLU A 253 -15.03 -9.25 2.25
CA GLU A 253 -14.15 -10.41 2.06
C GLU A 253 -12.71 -10.11 2.49
N GLN A 254 -12.16 -8.97 2.07
CA GLN A 254 -10.81 -8.55 2.45
C GLN A 254 -10.69 -8.33 3.96
N VAL A 255 -11.64 -7.62 4.56
CA VAL A 255 -11.69 -7.35 6.00
C VAL A 255 -11.84 -8.64 6.80
N THR A 256 -12.70 -9.56 6.35
CA THR A 256 -12.87 -10.88 6.99
C THR A 256 -11.58 -11.68 6.94
N ALA A 257 -10.88 -11.72 5.81
CA ALA A 257 -9.60 -12.42 5.71
C ALA A 257 -8.54 -11.84 6.69
N GLU A 258 -8.49 -10.52 6.83
CA GLU A 258 -7.58 -9.85 7.77
C GLU A 258 -7.95 -10.09 9.24
N ARG A 259 -9.24 -10.01 9.57
CA ARG A 259 -9.75 -10.20 10.94
C ARG A 259 -9.65 -11.65 11.40
N ARG A 260 -9.71 -12.64 10.50
CA ARG A 260 -9.38 -14.04 10.82
C ARG A 260 -7.96 -14.21 11.32
N VAL A 261 -6.97 -13.53 10.73
CA VAL A 261 -5.59 -13.55 11.25
C VAL A 261 -5.54 -12.96 12.66
N LEU A 262 -6.31 -11.89 12.90
CA LEU A 262 -6.40 -11.27 14.23
C LEU A 262 -6.98 -12.23 15.27
N GLU A 263 -8.08 -12.92 14.94
CA GLU A 263 -8.74 -13.92 15.76
C GLU A 263 -7.83 -15.12 16.06
N GLU A 264 -7.18 -15.68 15.02
CA GLU A 264 -6.28 -16.83 15.13
C GLU A 264 -5.08 -16.54 16.05
N TRP A 265 -4.57 -15.31 16.03
CA TRP A 265 -3.34 -14.95 16.75
C TRP A 265 -3.61 -14.21 18.06
N GLY A 266 -4.86 -14.19 18.55
CA GLY A 266 -5.24 -13.64 19.84
C GLY A 266 -5.11 -12.11 19.97
N GLY A 267 -4.88 -11.40 18.85
CA GLY A 267 -4.47 -10.00 18.86
C GLY A 267 -5.63 -9.01 19.10
N GLY A 268 -5.33 -7.93 19.82
CA GLY A 268 -6.14 -6.70 19.85
C GLY A 268 -5.39 -5.51 19.26
N CYS A 269 -5.76 -4.27 19.65
CA CYS A 269 -5.06 -3.04 19.21
C CYS A 269 -3.56 -2.99 19.61
N GLN A 270 -3.09 -3.89 20.49
CA GLN A 270 -1.69 -3.99 20.94
C GLN A 270 -0.85 -4.98 20.14
N GLN A 271 -1.40 -5.57 19.09
CA GLN A 271 -0.69 -6.48 18.20
C GLN A 271 0.58 -5.87 17.58
N ARG A 272 1.62 -6.69 17.46
CA ARG A 272 2.92 -6.36 16.86
C ARG A 272 3.06 -6.81 15.42
N PHE A 273 1.95 -7.19 14.78
CA PHE A 273 1.91 -7.57 13.38
C PHE A 273 0.86 -6.76 12.62
N GLY A 274 1.01 -6.72 11.30
CA GLY A 274 0.00 -6.22 10.39
C GLY A 274 -0.51 -7.34 9.49
N ALA A 275 -1.76 -7.21 9.05
CA ALA A 275 -2.40 -8.07 8.08
C ALA A 275 -3.21 -7.19 7.11
N THR A 276 -2.91 -7.28 5.81
CA THR A 276 -3.67 -6.58 4.76
C THR A 276 -3.93 -7.49 3.57
N CYS A 277 -5.20 -7.65 3.25
CA CYS A 277 -5.71 -8.31 2.06
C CYS A 277 -5.95 -7.26 0.97
N VAL A 278 -5.47 -7.55 -0.23
CA VAL A 278 -5.78 -6.81 -1.45
C VAL A 278 -6.18 -7.79 -2.54
N THR A 279 -7.07 -7.35 -3.42
CA THR A 279 -7.43 -8.14 -4.60
C THR A 279 -6.81 -7.51 -5.83
N VAL A 280 -6.20 -8.34 -6.66
CA VAL A 280 -5.52 -7.93 -7.90
C VAL A 280 -6.09 -8.78 -9.02
N ASP A 281 -6.60 -8.17 -10.10
CA ASP A 281 -7.41 -8.82 -11.15
C ASP A 281 -6.96 -10.25 -11.51
N ALA A 282 -5.77 -10.42 -12.08
CA ALA A 282 -5.29 -11.73 -12.53
C ALA A 282 -4.75 -12.63 -11.41
N LEU A 283 -4.62 -12.12 -10.18
CA LEU A 283 -4.12 -12.89 -9.03
C LEU A 283 -5.25 -13.21 -8.03
N GLY A 284 -6.40 -12.55 -8.05
CA GLY A 284 -7.35 -12.62 -6.94
C GLY A 284 -6.76 -12.05 -5.64
N SER A 285 -7.10 -12.66 -4.51
CA SER A 285 -6.78 -12.12 -3.17
C SER A 285 -5.38 -12.49 -2.69
N LEU A 286 -4.67 -11.47 -2.19
CA LEU A 286 -3.34 -11.55 -1.60
C LEU A 286 -3.39 -10.95 -0.19
N LEU A 287 -3.07 -11.77 0.81
CA LEU A 287 -3.00 -11.36 2.21
C LEU A 287 -1.53 -11.28 2.65
N PHE A 288 -1.07 -10.07 2.91
CA PHE A 288 0.26 -9.79 3.46
C PHE A 288 0.22 -9.79 4.98
N VAL A 289 1.09 -10.57 5.62
CA VAL A 289 1.21 -10.61 7.08
C VAL A 289 2.67 -10.42 7.48
N ARG A 290 2.95 -9.46 8.36
CA ARG A 290 4.33 -9.18 8.81
C ARG A 290 4.37 -8.57 10.20
N GLY A 291 5.36 -8.96 10.97
CA GLY A 291 5.71 -8.38 12.27
C GLY A 291 6.10 -9.47 13.24
N ARG A 292 5.49 -9.48 14.42
CA ARG A 292 5.78 -10.45 15.48
C ARG A 292 4.50 -11.05 16.07
N ARG A 293 4.51 -12.37 16.28
CA ARG A 293 3.47 -13.11 17.00
C ARG A 293 3.61 -12.89 18.52
N GLU A 294 2.62 -13.31 19.30
CA GLU A 294 2.62 -13.15 20.76
C GLU A 294 3.78 -13.88 21.45
N ASP A 295 4.18 -15.05 20.93
CA ASP A 295 5.33 -15.83 21.40
C ASP A 295 6.70 -15.17 21.09
N GLY A 296 6.69 -14.02 20.42
CA GLY A 296 7.88 -13.29 20.04
C GLY A 296 8.49 -13.73 18.71
N SER A 297 7.95 -14.74 18.03
CA SER A 297 8.46 -15.18 16.73
C SER A 297 8.17 -14.15 15.63
N ALA A 298 9.16 -13.91 14.77
CA ALA A 298 9.02 -13.03 13.63
C ALA A 298 8.20 -13.72 12.53
N VAL A 299 7.34 -12.96 11.86
CA VAL A 299 6.51 -13.45 10.75
C VAL A 299 6.59 -12.52 9.56
N SER A 300 6.64 -13.11 8.36
CA SER A 300 6.65 -12.40 7.09
C SER A 300 6.11 -13.35 6.01
N GLU A 301 4.80 -13.36 5.85
CA GLU A 301 4.06 -14.27 4.97
C GLU A 301 3.31 -13.49 3.88
N THR A 302 3.16 -14.09 2.71
CA THR A 302 2.19 -13.68 1.70
C THR A 302 1.31 -14.89 1.44
N ARG A 303 0.02 -14.79 1.77
CA ARG A 303 -0.96 -15.85 1.54
C ARG A 303 -1.74 -15.52 0.28
N TRP A 304 -1.69 -16.41 -0.69
CA TRP A 304 -2.38 -16.27 -1.96
C TRP A 304 -3.46 -17.35 -2.05
N SER A 305 -4.70 -16.95 -2.34
CA SER A 305 -5.86 -17.84 -2.22
C SER A 305 -6.29 -18.47 -3.54
N GLN A 306 -5.40 -18.67 -4.51
CA GLN A 306 -5.71 -19.43 -5.72
C GLN A 306 -5.29 -20.90 -5.59
N SER A 307 -6.08 -21.77 -6.22
CA SER A 307 -5.86 -23.22 -6.24
C SER A 307 -6.24 -23.79 -7.61
N GLY A 308 -5.82 -25.02 -7.91
CA GLY A 308 -6.17 -25.71 -9.15
C GLY A 308 -5.48 -25.12 -10.40
N LEU A 309 -4.40 -24.37 -10.21
CA LEU A 309 -3.64 -23.82 -11.33
C LEU A 309 -2.80 -24.90 -11.99
N ASP A 310 -2.93 -24.98 -13.30
CA ASP A 310 -2.30 -26.03 -14.08
C ASP A 310 -0.83 -25.68 -14.34
N VAL A 311 0.05 -26.25 -13.51
CA VAL A 311 1.50 -26.17 -13.62
C VAL A 311 2.06 -27.59 -13.65
N ARG A 312 2.79 -27.92 -14.72
CA ARG A 312 3.25 -29.28 -15.03
C ARG A 312 4.76 -29.34 -15.14
N ALA A 313 5.37 -30.31 -14.45
CA ALA A 313 6.77 -30.65 -14.61
C ALA A 313 7.04 -31.36 -15.95
N PRO A 314 8.25 -31.25 -16.53
CA PRO A 314 9.40 -30.51 -15.99
C PRO A 314 9.24 -28.99 -16.19
N LEU A 315 9.82 -28.23 -15.26
CA LEU A 315 9.70 -26.77 -15.19
C LEU A 315 10.91 -26.09 -15.81
N TRP A 316 10.69 -25.00 -16.54
CA TRP A 316 11.73 -24.07 -16.93
C TRP A 316 11.61 -22.76 -16.15
N ASP A 317 12.53 -22.52 -15.22
CA ASP A 317 12.58 -21.27 -14.46
C ASP A 317 13.50 -20.25 -15.14
N GLY A 318 12.91 -19.23 -15.77
CA GLY A 318 13.65 -18.14 -16.38
C GLY A 318 14.48 -17.30 -15.42
N THR A 319 14.27 -17.37 -14.10
CA THR A 319 15.12 -16.68 -13.12
C THR A 319 16.53 -17.27 -13.05
N SER A 320 16.66 -18.58 -13.26
CA SER A 320 17.93 -19.31 -13.26
C SER A 320 18.82 -18.93 -14.45
N TRP A 321 18.21 -18.54 -15.57
CA TRP A 321 18.91 -18.29 -16.83
C TRP A 321 19.18 -16.81 -17.11
N ARG A 322 18.84 -15.93 -16.17
CA ARG A 322 18.84 -14.47 -16.42
C ARG A 322 20.23 -13.85 -16.51
N SER A 323 21.19 -14.29 -15.69
CA SER A 323 22.55 -13.71 -15.67
C SER A 323 23.51 -14.34 -16.68
N GLY A 324 23.23 -15.57 -17.12
CA GLY A 324 24.06 -16.30 -18.09
C GLY A 324 23.66 -16.09 -19.55
N ALA A 325 22.36 -15.87 -19.81
CA ALA A 325 21.83 -15.76 -21.18
C ALA A 325 21.55 -14.32 -21.65
N PHE A 326 21.64 -13.31 -20.76
CA PHE A 326 21.32 -11.92 -21.10
C PHE A 326 22.35 -10.93 -20.55
N THR A 327 22.61 -9.88 -21.34
CA THR A 327 23.41 -8.73 -20.95
C THR A 327 22.56 -7.46 -20.99
N SER A 328 22.95 -6.47 -20.18
CA SER A 328 22.29 -5.17 -20.13
C SER A 328 23.28 -4.11 -20.58
N ARG A 329 22.93 -3.36 -21.62
CA ARG A 329 23.76 -2.27 -22.15
C ARG A 329 23.02 -0.94 -22.00
N SER A 330 23.67 0.05 -21.39
CA SER A 330 23.15 1.43 -21.38
C SER A 330 23.01 1.93 -22.80
N VAL A 331 21.91 2.62 -23.10
CA VAL A 331 21.70 3.27 -24.40
C VAL A 331 21.61 4.79 -24.29
N THR A 332 21.51 5.31 -23.07
CA THR A 332 21.74 6.73 -22.80
C THR A 332 23.22 6.99 -22.63
N GLY A 333 23.71 8.09 -23.22
CA GLY A 333 25.01 8.68 -22.88
C GLY A 333 24.97 9.39 -21.53
N ASP A 334 25.98 10.24 -21.27
CA ASP A 334 26.09 10.97 -20.00
C ASP A 334 25.15 12.20 -19.92
N ALA A 335 24.44 12.52 -20.99
CA ALA A 335 23.50 13.63 -21.05
C ALA A 335 22.34 13.42 -20.07
N ILE A 336 22.11 14.40 -19.20
CA ILE A 336 21.00 14.43 -18.26
C ILE A 336 19.78 15.04 -18.98
N PRO A 337 18.61 14.38 -18.97
CA PRO A 337 17.40 14.95 -19.55
C PRO A 337 17.05 16.28 -18.87
N ASP A 338 16.55 17.24 -19.65
CA ASP A 338 16.23 18.59 -19.18
C ASP A 338 15.11 18.64 -18.13
N TRP A 339 14.20 17.66 -18.17
CA TRP A 339 13.12 17.50 -17.21
C TRP A 339 13.59 16.92 -15.86
N LEU A 340 14.73 16.23 -15.81
CA LEU A 340 15.17 15.54 -14.60
C LEU A 340 15.69 16.55 -13.57
N GLY A 341 15.15 16.50 -12.35
CA GLY A 341 15.44 17.50 -11.32
C GLY A 341 14.63 18.79 -11.49
N ARG A 342 13.50 18.74 -12.19
CA ARG A 342 12.48 19.80 -12.16
C ARG A 342 11.24 19.29 -11.43
N PRO A 343 10.33 20.17 -10.98
CA PRO A 343 9.04 19.76 -10.45
C PRO A 343 8.32 18.84 -11.43
N GLY A 344 7.95 17.64 -10.97
CA GLY A 344 7.33 16.61 -11.80
C GLY A 344 7.51 15.22 -11.21
N ALA A 345 6.93 14.21 -11.86
CA ALA A 345 6.98 12.84 -11.34
C ALA A 345 7.67 11.88 -12.30
N THR A 346 8.45 10.95 -11.73
CA THR A 346 9.18 9.92 -12.46
C THR A 346 8.92 8.54 -11.86
N PHE A 347 8.48 7.61 -12.71
CA PHE A 347 8.38 6.21 -12.39
C PHE A 347 9.61 5.45 -12.92
N ILE A 348 10.30 4.75 -12.03
CA ILE A 348 11.51 3.99 -12.36
C ILE A 348 11.19 2.49 -12.35
N ALA A 349 11.11 1.89 -13.55
CA ALA A 349 10.68 0.50 -13.70
C ALA A 349 11.68 -0.51 -13.11
N HIS A 350 12.96 -0.14 -13.01
CA HIS A 350 13.98 -0.92 -12.32
C HIS A 350 15.12 0.01 -11.87
N SER A 351 15.79 -0.26 -10.75
CA SER A 351 16.88 0.63 -10.27
C SER A 351 18.03 0.86 -11.26
N ARG A 352 18.19 -0.02 -12.25
CA ARG A 352 19.18 0.13 -13.35
C ARG A 352 18.74 1.12 -14.42
N ALA A 353 17.45 1.44 -14.46
CA ALA A 353 16.90 2.38 -15.42
C ALA A 353 17.31 3.82 -15.09
N LEU A 354 17.87 4.09 -13.91
CA LEU A 354 18.45 5.37 -13.56
C LEU A 354 19.98 5.31 -13.72
N PRO A 355 20.56 5.96 -14.73
CA PRO A 355 22.00 6.06 -14.90
C PRO A 355 22.69 6.69 -13.69
N LYS A 356 23.88 6.18 -13.32
CA LYS A 356 24.63 6.69 -12.16
C LYS A 356 25.01 8.17 -12.31
N VAL A 357 25.30 8.61 -13.54
CA VAL A 357 25.65 10.00 -13.86
C VAL A 357 24.50 10.97 -13.60
N TRP A 358 23.26 10.48 -13.49
CA TRP A 358 22.07 11.30 -13.22
C TRP A 358 21.74 11.43 -11.73
N LEU A 359 22.31 10.57 -10.87
CA LEU A 359 22.02 10.53 -9.43
C LEU A 359 22.23 11.89 -8.72
N PRO A 360 23.33 12.64 -8.96
CA PRO A 360 23.58 13.88 -8.23
C PRO A 360 22.46 14.91 -8.34
N VAL A 361 21.73 14.94 -9.47
CA VAL A 361 20.59 15.85 -9.70
C VAL A 361 19.40 15.53 -8.79
N LEU A 362 19.28 14.31 -8.30
CA LEU A 362 18.16 13.84 -7.47
C LEU A 362 18.43 13.85 -5.97
N HIS A 363 19.67 14.01 -5.52
CA HIS A 363 20.01 13.97 -4.09
C HIS A 363 19.40 15.14 -3.30
N ASP A 364 19.30 16.31 -3.94
CA ASP A 364 18.98 17.58 -3.28
C ASP A 364 17.66 18.17 -3.76
N ASN A 365 17.01 17.52 -4.73
CA ASN A 365 15.81 18.03 -5.35
C ASN A 365 14.55 17.63 -4.57
N ALA A 366 13.81 18.62 -4.06
CA ALA A 366 12.54 18.38 -3.37
C ALA A 366 11.37 18.12 -4.32
N ASP A 367 11.49 18.56 -5.55
CA ASP A 367 10.33 18.75 -6.42
C ASP A 367 10.13 17.57 -7.38
N GLN A 368 11.16 16.75 -7.58
CA GLN A 368 11.05 15.52 -8.35
C GLN A 368 10.45 14.39 -7.50
N ARG A 369 9.23 13.98 -7.83
CA ARG A 369 8.49 12.88 -7.19
C ARG A 369 8.94 11.53 -7.78
N ILE A 370 9.61 10.68 -7.01
CA ILE A 370 10.14 9.40 -7.52
C ILE A 370 9.34 8.22 -7.00
N TRP A 371 8.87 7.37 -7.90
CA TRP A 371 8.24 6.08 -7.60
C TRP A 371 8.94 4.94 -8.33
N THR A 372 8.80 3.73 -7.81
CA THR A 372 9.44 2.55 -8.42
C THR A 372 8.46 1.41 -8.66
N SER A 373 8.87 0.43 -9.47
CA SER A 373 8.08 -0.78 -9.68
C SER A 373 7.92 -1.67 -8.43
N GLY A 374 8.84 -1.57 -7.46
CA GLY A 374 8.78 -2.36 -6.23
C GLY A 374 9.91 -2.03 -5.25
N SER A 375 9.75 -2.49 -4.01
CA SER A 375 10.64 -2.19 -2.88
C SER A 375 12.12 -2.50 -3.12
N LYS A 376 12.44 -3.57 -3.87
CA LYS A 376 13.84 -3.88 -4.22
C LYS A 376 14.51 -2.77 -5.05
N SER A 377 13.78 -2.16 -5.98
CA SER A 377 14.30 -1.03 -6.77
C SER A 377 14.40 0.21 -5.89
N TRP A 378 13.38 0.48 -5.08
CA TRP A 378 13.37 1.55 -4.08
C TRP A 378 14.62 1.48 -3.20
N PHE A 379 14.86 0.38 -2.49
CA PHE A 379 15.99 0.26 -1.55
C PHE A 379 17.36 0.44 -2.23
N ARG A 380 17.50 0.01 -3.49
CA ARG A 380 18.74 0.22 -4.26
C ARG A 380 18.96 1.69 -4.61
N LEU A 381 17.90 2.42 -4.94
CA LEU A 381 17.97 3.86 -5.23
C LEU A 381 18.17 4.68 -3.96
N ALA A 382 17.49 4.32 -2.87
CA ALA A 382 17.68 4.93 -1.56
C ALA A 382 19.13 4.80 -1.06
N ARG A 383 19.76 3.63 -1.24
CA ARG A 383 21.20 3.43 -0.97
C ARG A 383 22.12 4.32 -1.81
N GLN A 384 21.62 4.85 -2.93
CA GLN A 384 22.33 5.77 -3.80
C GLN A 384 21.94 7.23 -3.54
N GLY A 385 21.27 7.54 -2.43
CA GLY A 385 20.93 8.92 -2.05
C GLY A 385 19.62 9.44 -2.65
N VAL A 386 18.82 8.61 -3.34
CA VAL A 386 17.57 9.04 -3.98
C VAL A 386 16.40 8.94 -3.01
N TRP A 387 15.63 10.03 -2.86
CA TRP A 387 14.35 10.02 -2.14
C TRP A 387 13.27 9.38 -3.02
N VAL A 388 12.75 8.22 -2.58
CA VAL A 388 11.67 7.51 -3.27
C VAL A 388 10.43 7.53 -2.40
N GLU A 389 9.30 7.95 -2.95
CA GLU A 389 8.07 8.22 -2.21
C GLU A 389 7.13 7.01 -2.13
N GLY A 390 7.30 6.03 -3.02
CA GLY A 390 6.43 4.88 -3.08
C GLY A 390 6.84 3.85 -4.13
N CYS A 391 6.10 2.75 -4.18
CA CYS A 391 6.28 1.76 -5.23
C CYS A 391 5.01 0.99 -5.58
N ALA A 392 4.98 0.41 -6.78
CA ALA A 392 3.85 -0.35 -7.31
C ALA A 392 3.72 -1.79 -6.78
N GLU A 393 4.52 -2.17 -5.77
CA GLU A 393 4.49 -3.51 -5.17
C GLU A 393 4.61 -4.67 -6.17
N GLN A 394 5.15 -4.39 -7.36
CA GLN A 394 5.25 -5.31 -8.50
C GLN A 394 3.92 -5.70 -9.14
N PHE A 395 2.82 -5.00 -8.84
CA PHE A 395 1.52 -5.16 -9.50
C PHE A 395 1.39 -4.38 -10.80
N GLY A 396 2.42 -3.63 -11.19
CA GLY A 396 2.39 -2.74 -12.35
C GLY A 396 1.93 -1.33 -11.99
N PHE A 397 2.23 -0.36 -12.84
CA PHE A 397 1.97 1.06 -12.54
C PHE A 397 0.51 1.43 -12.56
N ASP A 398 -0.31 0.77 -13.36
CA ASP A 398 -1.76 1.00 -13.34
C ASP A 398 -2.39 0.66 -11.98
N ALA A 399 -1.81 -0.30 -11.24
CA ALA A 399 -2.23 -0.61 -9.87
C ALA A 399 -1.98 0.56 -8.89
N LEU A 400 -1.15 1.54 -9.26
CA LEU A 400 -0.93 2.76 -8.49
C LEU A 400 -1.96 3.86 -8.79
N ARG A 401 -2.78 3.76 -9.85
CA ARG A 401 -3.68 4.85 -10.28
C ARG A 401 -4.56 5.37 -9.14
N SER A 402 -5.17 4.47 -8.37
CA SER A 402 -6.01 4.84 -7.21
C SER A 402 -5.23 5.47 -6.06
N THR A 403 -3.91 5.21 -5.96
CA THR A 403 -3.03 5.79 -4.95
C THR A 403 -2.49 7.14 -5.41
N LEU A 404 -2.01 7.25 -6.66
CA LEU A 404 -1.41 8.47 -7.20
C LEU A 404 -2.44 9.55 -7.49
N GLY A 405 -3.67 9.16 -7.83
CA GLY A 405 -4.78 10.09 -8.04
C GLY A 405 -5.35 10.71 -6.77
N GLN A 406 -4.79 10.41 -5.59
CA GLN A 406 -5.24 10.97 -4.32
C GLN A 406 -4.81 12.44 -4.20
N PRO A 407 -5.74 13.41 -4.17
CA PRO A 407 -5.39 14.84 -4.25
C PRO A 407 -4.48 15.32 -3.11
N VAL A 408 -4.60 14.71 -1.92
CA VAL A 408 -3.76 15.02 -0.75
C VAL A 408 -2.26 14.81 -0.98
N LEU A 409 -1.86 14.03 -2.00
CA LEU A 409 -0.46 13.81 -2.35
C LEU A 409 0.14 14.94 -3.20
N GLY A 410 -0.70 15.77 -3.84
CA GLY A 410 -0.27 16.84 -4.74
C GLY A 410 0.61 16.32 -5.88
N LEU A 411 0.28 15.16 -6.45
CA LEU A 411 1.01 14.56 -7.56
C LEU A 411 0.45 15.07 -8.90
N PRO A 412 1.28 15.13 -9.96
CA PRO A 412 0.79 15.45 -11.29
C PRO A 412 -0.14 14.35 -11.82
N GLU A 413 -0.96 14.71 -12.79
CA GLU A 413 -1.86 13.78 -13.48
C GLU A 413 -1.07 12.58 -14.00
N PHE A 414 -1.69 11.40 -13.97
CA PHE A 414 -1.02 10.13 -14.27
C PHE A 414 -0.38 10.10 -15.68
N GLY A 415 -0.90 10.89 -16.63
CA GLY A 415 -0.36 11.04 -17.99
C GLY A 415 0.98 11.77 -18.06
N ASP A 416 1.29 12.64 -17.10
CA ASP A 416 2.44 13.55 -17.13
C ASP A 416 3.71 12.93 -16.52
N TRP A 417 3.64 11.66 -16.11
CA TRP A 417 4.74 10.97 -15.46
C TRP A 417 5.80 10.53 -16.46
N GLN A 418 7.06 10.89 -16.20
CA GLN A 418 8.20 10.34 -16.91
C GLN A 418 8.47 8.90 -16.48
N ILE A 419 8.78 8.00 -17.41
CA ILE A 419 8.95 6.57 -17.14
C ILE A 419 10.32 6.14 -17.62
N LEU A 420 11.17 5.71 -16.68
CA LEU A 420 12.47 5.13 -17.01
C LEU A 420 12.35 3.61 -17.14
N SER A 421 12.63 3.09 -18.34
CA SER A 421 12.54 1.64 -18.63
C SER A 421 13.58 1.18 -19.65
N HIS A 422 13.52 -0.10 -20.00
CA HIS A 422 14.36 -0.69 -21.07
C HIS A 422 13.67 -0.64 -22.43
N GLY A 423 14.43 -0.78 -23.52
CA GLY A 423 13.93 -0.61 -24.90
C GLY A 423 12.98 -1.68 -25.44
N HIS A 424 12.64 -2.69 -24.65
CA HIS A 424 11.57 -3.66 -24.96
C HIS A 424 10.38 -3.46 -24.01
N ALA A 425 10.19 -2.22 -23.57
CA ALA A 425 9.01 -1.82 -22.82
C ALA A 425 7.87 -1.46 -23.78
N ASP A 426 6.99 -2.43 -24.04
CA ASP A 426 5.80 -2.17 -24.84
C ASP A 426 4.73 -1.35 -24.07
N ASN A 427 3.84 -0.73 -24.83
CA ASN A 427 3.19 0.58 -24.68
C ASN A 427 1.88 0.60 -23.87
N THR A 428 1.82 0.02 -22.68
CA THR A 428 0.65 0.20 -21.79
C THR A 428 0.65 1.53 -21.03
N TRP A 429 1.70 2.34 -21.21
CA TRP A 429 1.88 3.63 -20.55
C TRP A 429 1.26 4.75 -21.40
N PRO A 430 0.83 5.88 -20.80
CA PRO A 430 0.41 7.04 -21.56
C PRO A 430 1.45 7.36 -22.65
N LYS A 431 1.03 7.30 -23.92
CA LYS A 431 1.92 7.52 -25.07
C LYS A 431 2.49 8.94 -24.95
N ASN A 432 3.80 9.04 -24.66
CA ASN A 432 4.73 10.18 -24.83
C ASN A 432 5.79 10.33 -23.69
N SER A 433 5.81 9.45 -22.68
CA SER A 433 6.63 9.70 -21.47
C SER A 433 7.69 8.64 -21.14
N VAL A 434 7.97 7.67 -22.02
CA VAL A 434 8.95 6.60 -21.75
C VAL A 434 10.35 7.00 -22.24
N THR A 435 11.28 7.17 -21.30
CA THR A 435 12.71 7.32 -21.60
C THR A 435 13.40 5.96 -21.48
N ILE A 436 13.93 5.48 -22.60
CA ILE A 436 14.69 4.22 -22.67
C ILE A 436 16.12 4.49 -22.22
N THR A 437 16.56 3.84 -21.15
CA THR A 437 17.92 4.06 -20.60
C THR A 437 18.86 2.86 -20.78
N TYR A 438 18.32 1.67 -21.02
CA TYR A 438 19.12 0.49 -21.32
C TYR A 438 18.38 -0.51 -22.22
N ASN A 439 19.14 -1.36 -22.89
CA ASN A 439 18.63 -2.54 -23.59
C ASN A 439 19.05 -3.81 -22.88
N VAL A 440 18.20 -4.83 -22.94
CA VAL A 440 18.51 -6.18 -22.47
C VAL A 440 18.55 -7.06 -23.70
N THR A 441 19.72 -7.61 -24.01
CA THR A 441 19.94 -8.42 -25.21
C THR A 441 20.44 -9.81 -24.80
N PRO A 442 20.07 -10.87 -25.54
CA PRO A 442 20.70 -12.17 -25.40
C PRO A 442 22.22 -12.08 -25.50
N THR A 443 22.94 -12.98 -24.84
CA THR A 443 24.37 -13.17 -25.08
C THR A 443 24.59 -13.80 -26.45
N GLU A 444 25.74 -13.51 -27.08
CA GLU A 444 26.14 -14.13 -28.35
C GLU A 444 26.23 -15.67 -28.26
N SER A 445 26.38 -16.20 -27.05
CA SER A 445 26.41 -17.63 -26.76
C SER A 445 25.03 -18.31 -26.74
N LEU A 446 23.92 -17.57 -26.86
CA LEU A 446 22.59 -18.16 -26.83
C LEU A 446 22.26 -18.82 -28.19
N HIS A 447 22.61 -20.10 -28.30
CA HIS A 447 22.36 -20.94 -29.47
C HIS A 447 21.53 -22.19 -29.10
N SER A 448 21.15 -23.00 -30.09
CA SER A 448 20.30 -24.19 -29.91
C SER A 448 20.79 -25.19 -28.86
N ASP A 449 22.11 -25.36 -28.73
CA ASP A 449 22.72 -26.32 -27.79
C ASP A 449 23.00 -25.75 -26.38
N HIS A 450 22.67 -24.48 -26.14
CA HIS A 450 22.84 -23.85 -24.85
C HIS A 450 21.95 -24.56 -23.79
N GLU A 451 22.45 -24.77 -22.58
CA GLU A 451 21.74 -25.54 -21.54
C GLU A 451 20.35 -24.98 -21.23
N ALA A 452 20.22 -23.65 -21.18
CA ALA A 452 18.93 -22.97 -21.04
C ALA A 452 17.93 -23.33 -22.16
N VAL A 453 18.40 -23.51 -23.39
CA VAL A 453 17.57 -23.88 -24.55
C VAL A 453 17.22 -25.36 -24.50
N ARG A 454 18.19 -26.22 -24.22
CA ARG A 454 17.98 -27.68 -24.08
C ARG A 454 16.93 -27.99 -23.01
N SER A 455 17.07 -27.40 -21.82
CA SER A 455 16.11 -27.58 -20.71
C SER A 455 14.73 -26.99 -21.01
N LEU A 456 14.62 -25.93 -21.82
CA LEU A 456 13.33 -25.35 -22.21
C LEU A 456 12.56 -26.28 -23.15
N ARG A 457 13.24 -26.94 -24.11
CA ARG A 457 12.59 -27.84 -25.08
C ARG A 457 11.90 -29.03 -24.41
N GLU A 458 12.37 -29.42 -23.24
CA GLU A 458 11.80 -30.51 -22.46
C GLU A 458 10.68 -30.03 -21.52
N ALA A 459 10.52 -28.71 -21.32
CA ALA A 459 9.67 -28.14 -20.29
C ALA A 459 8.17 -28.14 -20.64
N ASN A 460 7.35 -28.62 -19.71
CA ASN A 460 5.90 -28.53 -19.82
C ASN A 460 5.35 -27.17 -19.34
N SER A 461 6.09 -26.48 -18.48
CA SER A 461 5.73 -25.13 -18.00
C SER A 461 6.96 -24.24 -17.91
N ALA A 462 6.84 -22.99 -18.34
CA ALA A 462 7.92 -22.00 -18.35
C ALA A 462 7.52 -20.73 -17.59
N PHE A 463 8.37 -20.29 -16.68
CA PHE A 463 8.21 -19.02 -15.96
C PHE A 463 9.10 -17.92 -16.56
N TRP A 464 8.46 -16.89 -17.08
CA TRP A 464 9.11 -15.78 -17.79
C TRP A 464 9.35 -14.58 -16.86
N THR A 465 10.58 -14.08 -16.86
CA THR A 465 10.98 -12.92 -16.04
C THR A 465 10.83 -11.58 -16.77
N SER A 466 10.76 -11.59 -18.10
CA SER A 466 10.50 -10.43 -18.96
C SER A 466 9.99 -10.86 -20.34
N GLY A 467 9.30 -9.95 -21.04
CA GLY A 467 8.92 -10.16 -22.44
C GLY A 467 10.12 -10.43 -23.35
N SER A 468 11.20 -9.67 -23.15
CA SER A 468 12.47 -9.89 -23.88
C SER A 468 13.07 -11.28 -23.68
N GLN A 469 12.84 -11.90 -22.51
CA GLN A 469 13.28 -13.27 -22.26
C GLN A 469 12.42 -14.26 -23.03
N PHE A 470 11.11 -14.03 -23.07
CA PHE A 470 10.21 -14.84 -23.89
C PHE A 470 10.60 -14.75 -25.38
N ASP A 471 10.80 -13.55 -25.92
CA ASP A 471 11.14 -13.37 -27.33
C ASP A 471 12.43 -14.09 -27.71
N ALA A 472 13.46 -13.97 -26.87
CA ALA A 472 14.76 -14.59 -27.08
C ALA A 472 14.72 -16.12 -27.10
N PHE A 473 13.74 -16.74 -26.44
CA PHE A 473 13.61 -18.19 -26.34
C PHE A 473 12.46 -18.76 -27.17
N ARG A 474 11.65 -17.91 -27.83
CA ARG A 474 10.33 -18.29 -28.38
C ARG A 474 10.39 -19.45 -29.35
N GLU A 475 11.46 -19.54 -30.13
CA GLU A 475 11.64 -20.56 -31.17
C GLU A 475 11.87 -21.97 -30.60
N TRP A 476 12.23 -22.09 -29.33
CA TRP A 476 12.51 -23.36 -28.67
C TRP A 476 11.46 -23.76 -27.65
N ILE A 477 10.37 -23.01 -27.55
CA ILE A 477 9.25 -23.34 -26.67
C ILE A 477 8.49 -24.54 -27.26
N PRO A 478 8.30 -25.63 -26.51
CA PRO A 478 7.55 -26.78 -26.99
C PRO A 478 6.06 -26.45 -27.18
N GLN A 479 5.40 -27.14 -28.11
CA GLN A 479 3.96 -26.99 -28.33
C GLN A 479 3.19 -27.40 -27.07
N GLY A 480 2.22 -26.58 -26.65
CA GLY A 480 1.41 -26.86 -25.46
C GLY A 480 2.09 -26.49 -24.13
N CYS A 481 3.27 -25.84 -24.17
CA CYS A 481 3.91 -25.29 -22.99
C CYS A 481 2.97 -24.33 -22.24
N ARG A 482 2.96 -24.41 -20.91
CA ARG A 482 2.19 -23.50 -20.05
C ARG A 482 3.05 -22.31 -19.67
N HIS A 483 2.53 -21.12 -19.86
CA HIS A 483 3.27 -19.90 -19.62
C HIS A 483 2.90 -19.30 -18.28
N ALA A 484 3.91 -18.98 -17.48
CA ALA A 484 3.73 -18.29 -16.21
C ALA A 484 4.62 -17.05 -16.17
N CYS A 485 4.17 -16.01 -15.48
CA CYS A 485 5.02 -14.88 -15.12
C CYS A 485 4.41 -14.15 -13.93
N ARG A 486 5.10 -13.11 -13.44
CA ARG A 486 4.48 -12.18 -12.49
C ARG A 486 3.43 -11.31 -13.17
N TYR A 487 2.41 -10.91 -12.42
CA TYR A 487 1.46 -9.90 -12.86
C TYR A 487 2.16 -8.56 -13.18
N GLY A 488 1.58 -7.80 -14.09
CA GLY A 488 2.12 -6.52 -14.58
C GLY A 488 2.68 -6.63 -15.99
N LYS A 489 3.71 -5.82 -16.30
CA LYS A 489 4.20 -5.60 -17.66
C LYS A 489 4.47 -6.87 -18.48
N THR A 490 5.17 -7.85 -17.89
CA THR A 490 5.48 -9.11 -18.56
C THR A 490 4.20 -9.89 -18.88
N PHE A 491 3.25 -9.93 -17.95
CA PHE A 491 1.98 -10.61 -18.15
C PHE A 491 1.18 -10.00 -19.30
N PHE A 492 1.01 -8.67 -19.31
CA PHE A 492 0.30 -7.99 -20.39
C PHE A 492 0.99 -8.15 -21.74
N TYR A 493 2.32 -8.10 -21.79
CA TYR A 493 3.08 -8.38 -23.00
C TYR A 493 2.80 -9.79 -23.54
N LEU A 494 2.92 -10.81 -22.68
CA LEU A 494 2.67 -12.20 -23.05
C LEU A 494 1.21 -12.46 -23.45
N GLN A 495 0.26 -11.76 -22.82
CA GLN A 495 -1.15 -11.83 -23.19
C GLN A 495 -1.39 -11.30 -24.61
N GLN A 496 -0.71 -10.21 -25.00
CA GLN A 496 -0.77 -9.65 -26.36
C GLN A 496 -0.14 -10.56 -27.42
N GLN A 497 0.79 -11.46 -27.03
CA GLN A 497 1.34 -12.49 -27.93
C GLN A 497 0.34 -13.63 -28.24
N GLY A 498 -0.85 -13.62 -27.63
CA GLY A 498 -1.90 -14.63 -27.89
C GLY A 498 -1.54 -16.02 -27.36
N LEU A 499 -0.72 -16.11 -26.30
CA LEU A 499 -0.30 -17.38 -25.73
C LEU A 499 -1.47 -18.14 -25.11
N ALA A 500 -1.63 -19.39 -25.53
CA ALA A 500 -2.51 -20.33 -24.85
C ALA A 500 -1.93 -20.65 -23.45
N HIS A 501 -2.79 -20.76 -22.43
CA HIS A 501 -2.40 -21.15 -21.07
C HIS A 501 -1.37 -20.22 -20.40
N LEU A 502 -1.62 -18.91 -20.41
CA LEU A 502 -0.88 -17.92 -19.64
C LEU A 502 -1.53 -17.69 -18.26
N THR A 503 -0.75 -17.86 -17.18
CA THR A 503 -1.20 -17.64 -15.81
C THR A 503 -0.27 -16.69 -15.06
N ALA A 504 -0.85 -15.70 -14.36
CA ALA A 504 -0.10 -14.82 -13.48
C ALA A 504 0.13 -15.47 -12.12
N PHE A 505 1.32 -15.29 -11.56
CA PHE A 505 1.66 -15.73 -10.19
C PHE A 505 2.24 -14.55 -9.38
N PRO A 506 2.07 -14.52 -8.05
CA PRO A 506 2.67 -13.47 -7.21
C PRO A 506 4.21 -13.50 -7.27
N SER A 507 4.79 -14.70 -7.32
CA SER A 507 6.21 -14.90 -7.55
C SER A 507 6.52 -16.28 -8.17
N VAL A 508 7.79 -16.50 -8.49
CA VAL A 508 8.28 -17.78 -9.00
C VAL A 508 8.22 -18.88 -7.93
N THR A 509 8.24 -18.50 -6.65
CA THR A 509 8.15 -19.43 -5.53
C THR A 509 6.75 -20.04 -5.47
N GLU A 510 5.68 -19.23 -5.46
CA GLU A 510 4.30 -19.76 -5.49
C GLU A 510 4.04 -20.61 -6.75
N TRP A 511 4.65 -20.24 -7.89
CA TRP A 511 4.55 -21.05 -9.12
C TRP A 511 5.19 -22.45 -8.97
N ARG A 512 6.36 -22.54 -8.33
CA ARG A 512 7.04 -23.82 -8.07
C ARG A 512 6.27 -24.66 -7.06
N GLU A 513 5.77 -24.06 -5.99
CA GLU A 513 4.96 -24.74 -4.97
C GLU A 513 3.69 -25.34 -5.60
N GLN A 514 3.03 -24.61 -6.52
CA GLN A 514 1.89 -25.15 -7.26
C GLN A 514 2.26 -26.37 -8.10
N ALA A 515 3.44 -26.37 -8.72
CA ALA A 515 3.91 -27.53 -9.49
C ALA A 515 4.16 -28.75 -8.61
N GLU A 516 4.59 -28.55 -7.36
CA GLU A 516 4.79 -29.63 -6.38
C GLU A 516 3.45 -30.19 -5.89
N GLN A 517 2.43 -29.35 -5.71
CA GLN A 517 1.08 -29.79 -5.35
C GLN A 517 0.37 -30.59 -6.47
N ASN A 518 0.79 -30.41 -7.72
CA ASN A 518 0.23 -31.09 -8.89
C ASN A 518 0.92 -32.43 -9.21
N LYS A 519 1.97 -32.82 -8.46
CA LYS A 519 2.61 -34.14 -8.53
C LYS A 519 1.87 -35.14 -7.67
#